data_AF-A0A8S9LZ34-F1
#
_entry.id   AF-A0A8S9LZ34-F1
#
_cell.length_a   1.000
_cell.length_b   1.000
_cell.length_c   1.000
_cell.angle_alpha   90.00
_cell.angle_beta   90.00
_cell.angle_gamma   90.00
#
_symmetry.space_group_name_H-M   'P 1'
#
loop_
_entity.id
_entity.type
_entity.pdbx_description
1 polymer ?
#
loop_
_entity_poly.entity_id
_entity_poly.type
_entity_poly.pdbx_seq_one_letter_code
_entity_poly.pdbx_strand_id
1 'polypeptide(L)' 'MTLQNFFLNAKEDLYLLQIDPNKLGDGLMYEAVDEVNSFPHFYGPDRTFIPLPLDSVVKAEKLTFTNGKFTCSFLTG' A
#
# COMPACT_ATOMS: atom_id res chain seq x y z
N MET A 1 -4.78 -8.54 -6.06
CA MET A 1 -3.55 -9.23 -6.47
C MET A 1 -2.49 -9.18 -5.36
N THR A 2 -2.01 -7.99 -4.96
CA THR A 2 -0.88 -7.82 -4.02
C THR A 2 -1.03 -8.58 -2.69
N LEU A 3 -2.18 -8.46 -2.01
CA LEU A 3 -2.39 -9.16 -0.74
C LEU A 3 -2.27 -10.69 -0.88
N GLN A 4 -2.89 -11.27 -1.92
CA GLN A 4 -2.85 -12.71 -2.13
C GLN A 4 -1.46 -13.20 -2.56
N ASN A 5 -0.72 -12.39 -3.33
CA ASN A 5 0.59 -12.78 -3.84
C ASN A 5 1.68 -12.75 -2.77
N PHE A 6 1.63 -11.79 -1.84
CA PHE A 6 2.73 -11.51 -0.93
C PHE A 6 2.42 -11.74 0.55
N PHE A 7 1.14 -11.78 0.95
CA PHE A 7 0.76 -11.75 2.36
C PHE A 7 -0.06 -12.97 2.81
N LEU A 8 -0.36 -13.93 1.94
CA LEU A 8 -1.19 -15.11 2.24
C LEU A 8 -0.74 -15.89 3.49
N ASN A 9 0.57 -15.96 3.73
CA ASN A 9 1.18 -16.73 4.83
C ASN A 9 1.78 -15.83 5.93
N ALA A 10 1.32 -14.57 6.03
CA ALA A 10 1.76 -13.68 7.10
C ALA A 10 1.45 -14.30 8.47
N LYS A 11 2.43 -14.27 9.38
CA LYS A 11 2.28 -14.80 10.74
C LYS A 11 1.86 -13.71 11.73
N GLU A 12 2.11 -12.46 11.35
CA GLU A 12 1.80 -11.26 12.11
C GLU A 12 0.44 -10.67 11.72
N ASP A 13 -0.06 -9.80 12.60
CA ASP A 13 -1.21 -8.96 12.27
C ASP A 13 -0.84 -7.97 11.16
N LEU A 14 -1.68 -7.94 10.11
CA LEU A 14 -1.53 -7.00 9.01
C LEU A 14 -2.48 -5.82 9.14
N TYR A 15 -2.03 -4.64 8.76
CA TYR A 15 -2.84 -3.44 8.65
C TYR A 15 -2.76 -2.90 7.22
N LEU A 16 -3.91 -2.50 6.68
CA LEU A 16 -3.98 -1.77 5.42
C LEU A 16 -4.00 -0.28 5.73
N LEU A 17 -3.11 0.47 5.08
CA LEU A 17 -3.01 1.92 5.23
C LEU A 17 -3.62 2.61 4.01
N GLN A 18 -4.51 3.57 4.23
CA GLN A 18 -5.00 4.48 3.20
C GLN A 18 -4.16 5.77 3.24
N ILE A 19 -3.48 6.07 2.15
CA ILE A 19 -2.54 7.19 2.06
C ILE A 19 -3.15 8.34 1.23
N ASP A 20 -2.94 9.58 1.67
CA ASP A 20 -3.21 10.78 0.88
C ASP A 20 -2.02 11.06 -0.05
N PRO A 21 -2.16 10.84 -1.37
CA PRO A 21 -1.04 11.02 -2.30
C PRO A 21 -0.58 12.49 -2.38
N ASN A 22 -1.45 13.46 -2.09
CA ASN A 22 -1.09 14.88 -2.15
C ASN A 22 -0.07 15.25 -1.06
N LYS A 23 -0.02 14.49 0.03
CA LYS A 23 0.93 14.67 1.12
C LYS A 23 2.31 14.06 0.84
N LEU A 24 2.44 13.26 -0.22
CA LEU A 24 3.70 12.64 -0.61
C LEU A 24 4.51 13.50 -1.60
N GLY A 25 3.87 14.47 -2.24
CA GLY A 25 4.50 15.39 -3.19
C GLY A 25 5.29 14.66 -4.28
N ASP A 26 6.46 15.21 -4.64
CA ASP A 26 7.32 14.69 -5.71
C ASP A 26 7.94 13.32 -5.41
N GLY A 27 7.83 12.84 -4.17
CA GLY A 27 8.30 11.51 -3.80
C GLY A 27 7.43 10.38 -4.35
N LEU A 28 6.17 10.65 -4.71
CA LEU A 28 5.26 9.66 -5.28
C LEU A 28 5.46 9.56 -6.80
N MET A 29 5.95 8.42 -7.28
CA MET A 29 6.14 8.14 -8.70
C MET A 29 5.30 6.95 -9.14
N TYR A 30 4.65 7.05 -10.30
CA TYR A 30 3.95 5.93 -10.92
C TYR A 30 4.85 5.32 -11.99
N GLU A 31 5.33 4.10 -11.73
CA GLU A 31 6.23 3.38 -12.63
C GLU A 31 5.48 2.24 -13.32
N ALA A 32 5.70 2.08 -14.63
CA ALA A 32 5.05 1.04 -15.41
C ALA A 32 5.49 -0.35 -14.92
N VAL A 33 4.52 -1.22 -14.64
CA VAL A 33 4.73 -2.64 -14.31
C VAL A 33 4.65 -3.50 -15.57
N ASP A 34 3.79 -3.09 -16.49
CA ASP A 34 3.63 -3.64 -17.84
C ASP A 34 3.17 -2.51 -18.77
N GLU A 35 2.74 -2.84 -19.99
CA GLU A 35 2.32 -1.85 -20.99
C GLU A 35 1.04 -1.06 -20.61
N VAL A 36 0.27 -1.52 -19.63
CA VAL A 36 -1.06 -0.98 -19.28
C VAL A 36 -1.11 -0.49 -17.83
N ASN A 37 -0.39 -1.16 -16.93
CA ASN A 37 -0.46 -0.93 -15.50
C ASN A 37 0.75 -0.14 -15.01
N SER A 38 0.49 0.83 -14.14
CA SER A 38 1.53 1.54 -13.38
C SER A 38 1.30 1.34 -11.89
N PHE A 39 2.37 1.19 -11.13
CA PHE A 39 2.33 0.99 -9.68
C PHE A 39 3.02 2.16 -8.95
N PRO A 40 2.39 2.70 -7.89
CA PRO A 40 2.96 3.79 -7.12
C PRO A 40 4.16 3.31 -6.29
N HIS A 41 5.27 4.02 -6.41
CA HIS A 41 6.46 3.90 -5.57
C HIS A 41 6.70 5.24 -4.87
N PHE A 42 7.07 5.19 -3.60
CA PHE A 42 7.41 6.38 -2.82
C PHE A 42 8.91 6.40 -2.55
N TYR A 43 9.57 7.45 -3.03
CA TYR A 43 11.01 7.64 -2.91
C TYR A 43 11.35 8.96 -2.22
N GLY A 44 12.51 9.00 -1.62
CA GLY A 44 13.17 10.23 -1.22
C GLY A 44 13.97 10.85 -2.36
N PRO A 45 14.74 11.90 -2.05
CA PRO A 45 15.68 12.50 -2.99
C PRO A 45 16.57 11.43 -3.64
N ASP A 46 16.87 11.61 -4.93
CA ASP A 46 17.71 10.69 -5.72
C ASP A 46 17.21 9.24 -5.77
N ARG A 47 15.89 9.04 -5.66
CA ARG A 47 15.23 7.72 -5.64
C ARG A 47 15.67 6.83 -4.47
N THR A 48 16.13 7.44 -3.38
CA THR A 48 16.56 6.72 -2.17
C THR A 48 15.37 6.31 -1.31
N PHE A 49 15.61 5.42 -0.35
CA PHE A 49 14.61 5.08 0.65
C PHE A 49 14.44 6.22 1.66
N ILE A 50 13.19 6.59 1.94
CA ILE A 50 12.80 7.38 3.11
C ILE A 50 11.55 6.76 3.75
N PRO A 51 11.34 6.95 5.07
CA PRO A 51 10.13 6.49 5.72
C PRO A 51 8.91 7.26 5.21
N LEU A 52 7.76 6.57 5.14
CA LEU A 52 6.48 7.19 4.84
C LEU A 52 6.10 8.19 5.97
N PRO A 53 5.75 9.45 5.66
CA PRO A 53 5.30 10.40 6.67
C PRO A 53 4.00 9.93 7.34
N LEU A 54 3.93 9.96 8.68
CA LEU A 54 2.73 9.48 9.40
C LEU A 54 1.48 10.31 9.10
N ASP A 55 1.63 11.61 8.87
CA ASP A 55 0.53 12.50 8.52
C ASP A 55 -0.04 12.25 7.12
N SER A 56 0.67 11.50 6.27
CA SER A 56 0.16 11.01 4.98
C SER A 56 -0.86 9.88 5.13
N VAL A 57 -0.88 9.19 6.28
CA VAL A 57 -1.85 8.11 6.56
C VAL A 57 -3.18 8.72 6.98
N VAL A 58 -4.20 8.57 6.14
CA VAL A 58 -5.56 9.07 6.41
C VAL A 58 -6.34 8.07 7.26
N LYS A 59 -6.16 6.78 7.00
CA LYS A 59 -6.79 5.69 7.76
C LYS A 59 -5.87 4.48 7.83
N ALA A 60 -6.06 3.68 8.88
CA ALA A 60 -5.43 2.40 9.04
C ALA A 60 -6.46 1.40 9.59
N GLU A 61 -6.51 0.19 9.05
CA GLU A 61 -7.42 -0.84 9.54
C GLU A 61 -6.73 -2.19 9.51
N LYS A 62 -6.96 -2.97 10.59
CA LYS A 62 -6.46 -4.34 10.68
C LYS A 62 -7.15 -5.20 9.63
N LEU A 63 -6.38 -5.93 8.84
CA LEU A 63 -6.90 -6.93 7.92
C LEU A 63 -7.29 -8.18 8.68
N THR A 64 -8.44 -8.74 8.33
CA THR A 64 -8.83 -10.09 8.74
C THR A 64 -8.70 -11.03 7.56
N PHE A 65 -8.21 -12.24 7.79
CA PHE A 65 -8.12 -13.28 6.76
C PHE A 65 -9.05 -14.43 7.13
N THR A 66 -10.12 -14.60 6.36
CA THR A 66 -11.13 -15.63 6.57
C THR A 66 -11.52 -16.25 5.24
N ASN A 67 -11.65 -17.58 5.19
CA ASN A 67 -12.04 -18.32 3.98
C ASN A 67 -11.20 -17.99 2.74
N GLY A 68 -9.87 -17.86 2.90
CA GLY A 68 -8.96 -17.57 1.79
C GLY A 68 -8.98 -16.12 1.29
N LYS A 69 -9.67 -15.21 1.98
CA LYS A 69 -9.85 -13.82 1.55
C LYS A 69 -9.49 -12.84 2.66
N PHE A 70 -8.73 -11.81 2.28
CA PHE A 70 -8.50 -10.64 3.11
C PHE A 70 -9.70 -9.70 3.08
N THR A 71 -10.10 -9.18 4.24
CA THR A 71 -11.20 -8.24 4.40
C THR A 71 -10.84 -7.12 5.36
N CYS A 72 -11.32 -5.93 5.05
CA CYS A 72 -11.44 -4.75 5.91
C CYS A 72 -12.41 -3.77 5.23
N SER A 73 -12.80 -2.68 5.89
CA SER A 73 -13.74 -1.70 5.32
C SER A 73 -13.21 -1.01 4.05
N PHE A 74 -11.90 -1.02 3.80
CA PHE A 74 -11.30 -0.40 2.62
C PHE A 74 -11.35 -1.28 1.37
N LEU A 75 -11.59 -2.58 1.54
CA LEU A 75 -11.58 -3.56 0.45
C LEU A 75 -12.98 -3.87 -0.09
N THR A 76 -14.00 -3.13 0.34
CA THR A 76 -15.35 -3.23 -0.23
C THR A 76 -15.33 -2.61 -1.62
N GLY A 77 -15.35 -3.48 -2.64
CA GLY A 77 -15.69 -3.10 -4.01
C GLY A 77 -17.19 -2.96 -4.19
#